data_AF-A0ABD0RVC3-F1
#
_entry.id   AF-A0ABD0RVC3-F1
#
_cell.length_a   1.000
_cell.length_b   1.000
_cell.length_c   1.000
_cell.angle_alpha   90.00
_cell.angle_beta   90.00
_cell.angle_gamma   90.00
#
_symmetry.space_group_name_H-M   'P 1'
#
loop_
_entity.id
_entity.type
_entity.pdbx_description
1 polymer ?
#
loop_
_entity_poly.entity_id
_entity_poly.type
_entity_poly.pdbx_seq_one_letter_code
_entity_poly.pdbx_strand_id
1 'polypeptide(L)'
;NPVPVTALAVLALVKAKDFDKAKEAVHWLKKQQDPKGGYGEPGETTIVLWAMREYHMLMKDHQNFSLDVELSIAGRSKPVKYTFKNDNMRLAWSDK
;
A
#
# COMPACT_ATOMS: atom_id res chain seq x y z
N ASN A 1 5.78 -8.09 18.98
CA ASN A 1 5.23 -7.45 17.77
C ASN A 1 5.61 -8.29 16.55
N PRO A 2 4.67 -8.93 15.82
CA PRO A 2 4.97 -9.76 14.67
C PRO A 2 5.19 -8.98 13.34
N VAL A 3 5.06 -7.64 13.35
CA VAL A 3 5.19 -6.82 12.14
C VAL A 3 6.53 -6.97 11.42
N PRO A 4 7.70 -6.86 12.08
CA PRO A 4 8.99 -7.00 11.38
C PRO A 4 9.20 -8.40 10.80
N VAL A 5 8.77 -9.43 11.54
CA VAL A 5 8.85 -10.83 11.10
C VAL A 5 7.99 -11.07 9.86
N THR A 6 6.78 -10.51 9.84
CA THR A 6 5.87 -10.63 8.69
C THR A 6 6.41 -9.88 7.48
N ALA A 7 7.04 -8.72 7.66
CA ALA A 7 7.71 -8.00 6.57
C ALA A 7 8.90 -8.77 5.99
N LEU A 8 9.68 -9.45 6.83
CA LEU A 8 10.73 -10.38 6.37
C LEU A 8 10.13 -11.59 5.63
N ALA A 9 8.99 -12.11 6.08
CA ALA A 9 8.28 -13.17 5.39
C ALA A 9 7.80 -12.72 3.99
N VAL A 10 7.31 -11.49 3.84
CA VAL A 10 7.01 -10.90 2.52
C VAL A 10 8.24 -10.93 1.62
N LEU A 11 9.40 -10.49 2.11
CA LEU A 11 10.65 -10.53 1.33
C LEU A 11 11.04 -11.96 0.92
N ALA A 12 10.89 -12.94 1.82
CA ALA A 12 11.17 -14.34 1.51
C ALA A 12 10.22 -14.91 0.45
N LEU A 13 8.92 -14.65 0.58
CA LEU A 13 7.90 -15.10 -0.38
C LEU A 13 8.09 -14.47 -1.76
N VAL A 14 8.42 -13.17 -1.81
CA VAL A 14 8.73 -12.47 -3.05
C VAL A 14 9.97 -13.05 -3.73
N LYS A 15 11.03 -13.36 -2.97
CA LYS A 15 12.23 -14.03 -3.49
C LYS A 15 11.93 -15.45 -4.00
N ALA A 16 11.01 -16.16 -3.35
CA ALA A 16 10.52 -17.46 -3.78
C ALA A 16 9.51 -17.40 -4.95
N LYS A 17 9.16 -16.19 -5.43
CA LYS A 17 8.13 -15.94 -6.45
C LYS A 17 6.73 -16.45 -6.06
N ASP A 18 6.47 -16.61 -4.75
CA ASP A 18 5.15 -16.97 -4.22
C ASP A 18 4.35 -15.69 -3.94
N PHE A 19 3.89 -15.05 -5.02
CA PHE A 19 3.23 -13.75 -4.95
C PHE A 19 1.85 -13.80 -4.30
N ASP A 20 1.15 -14.93 -4.38
CA ASP A 20 -0.17 -15.09 -3.77
C ASP A 20 -0.08 -15.06 -2.25
N LYS A 21 0.86 -15.82 -1.65
CA LYS A 21 1.09 -15.73 -0.19
C LYS A 21 1.70 -14.40 0.21
N ALA A 22 2.59 -13.83 -0.62
CA ALA A 22 3.15 -12.51 -0.34
C ALA A 22 2.05 -11.44 -0.28
N LYS A 23 1.04 -11.52 -1.16
CA LYS A 23 -0.12 -10.63 -1.19
C LYS A 23 -0.94 -10.73 0.09
N GLU A 24 -1.15 -11.92 0.63
CA GLU A 24 -1.85 -12.10 1.91
C GLU A 24 -1.10 -11.45 3.08
N ALA A 25 0.22 -11.65 3.15
CA ALA A 25 1.07 -11.04 4.17
C ALA A 25 1.11 -9.51 4.05
N VAL A 26 1.18 -8.97 2.82
CA VAL A 26 1.08 -7.51 2.56
C VAL A 26 -0.28 -6.97 2.97
N HIS A 27 -1.38 -7.69 2.70
CA HIS A 27 -2.71 -7.27 3.12
C HIS A 27 -2.85 -7.23 4.65
N TRP A 28 -2.27 -8.20 5.36
CA TRP A 28 -2.22 -8.17 6.81
C TRP A 28 -1.38 -6.99 7.33
N LEU A 29 -0.20 -6.73 6.74
CA LEU A 29 0.64 -5.58 7.12
C LEU A 29 -0.13 -4.28 6.98
N LYS A 30 -0.85 -4.04 5.88
CA LYS A 30 -1.67 -2.82 5.69
C LYS A 30 -2.68 -2.57 6.82
N LYS A 31 -3.16 -3.62 7.51
CA LYS A 31 -4.06 -3.48 8.68
C LYS A 31 -3.35 -3.06 9.96
N GLN A 32 -2.03 -3.21 10.03
CA GLN A 32 -1.21 -2.81 11.18
C GLN A 32 -0.74 -1.35 11.08
N GLN A 33 -1.03 -0.67 9.96
CA GLN A 33 -0.63 0.71 9.76
C GLN A 33 -1.45 1.63 10.67
N ASP A 34 -0.76 2.48 11.43
CA ASP A 34 -1.40 3.48 12.27
C ASP A 34 -1.98 4.65 11.43
N PRO A 35 -2.85 5.51 12.01
CA PRO A 35 -3.42 6.64 11.28
C PRO A 35 -2.40 7.67 10.77
N LYS A 36 -1.17 7.67 11.28
CA LYS A 36 -0.06 8.54 10.83
C LYS A 36 0.78 7.85 9.75
N GLY A 37 0.45 6.62 9.36
CA GLY A 37 1.14 5.84 8.34
C GLY A 37 2.30 4.99 8.86
N GLY A 38 2.55 4.98 10.17
CA GLY A 38 3.61 4.21 10.81
C GLY A 38 3.21 2.77 11.15
N TYR A 39 4.18 2.00 11.64
CA TYR A 39 4.02 0.60 12.06
C TYR A 39 4.51 0.35 13.49
N GLY A 40 4.40 1.36 14.36
CA GLY A 40 5.01 1.36 15.69
C GLY A 40 6.32 2.13 15.70
N GLU A 41 7.41 1.46 16.06
CA GLU A 41 8.72 2.12 16.13
C GLU A 41 9.28 2.47 14.74
N PRO A 42 10.17 3.49 14.62
CA PRO A 42 10.77 3.87 13.33
C PRO A 42 11.48 2.70 12.62
N GLY A 43 12.10 1.80 13.38
CA GLY A 43 12.76 0.61 12.85
C GLY A 43 11.78 -0.38 12.21
N GLU A 44 10.61 -0.58 12.81
CA GLU A 44 9.57 -1.46 12.30
C GLU A 44 8.98 -0.88 11.00
N THR A 45 8.70 0.42 11.00
CA THR A 45 8.23 1.16 9.82
C THR A 45 9.20 1.04 8.65
N THR A 46 10.50 1.19 8.89
CA THR A 46 11.53 1.10 7.85
C THR A 46 11.55 -0.28 7.19
N ILE A 47 11.47 -1.36 7.98
CA ILE A 47 11.48 -2.73 7.47
C ILE A 47 10.23 -3.01 6.61
N VAL A 48 9.06 -2.57 7.07
CA VAL A 48 7.80 -2.73 6.32
C VAL A 48 7.86 -1.98 4.98
N LEU A 49 8.35 -0.74 4.99
CA LEU A 49 8.51 0.05 3.76
C LEU A 49 9.46 -0.61 2.77
N TRP A 50 10.57 -1.17 3.25
CA TRP A 50 11.49 -1.91 2.39
C TRP A 50 10.83 -3.16 1.79
N ALA A 51 10.14 -3.96 2.60
CA ALA A 51 9.42 -5.15 2.13
C ALA A 51 8.34 -4.83 1.09
N MET A 52 7.55 -3.77 1.31
CA MET A 52 6.53 -3.32 0.37
C MET A 52 7.14 -2.82 -0.95
N ARG A 53 8.27 -2.11 -0.90
CA ARG A 53 8.98 -1.67 -2.10
C ARG A 53 9.41 -2.86 -2.95
N GLU A 54 10.07 -3.85 -2.35
CA GLU A 54 10.54 -5.04 -3.08
C GLU A 54 9.37 -5.83 -3.68
N TYR A 55 8.29 -6.04 -2.90
CA TYR A 55 7.05 -6.65 -3.38
C TYR A 55 6.49 -5.91 -4.61
N HIS A 56 6.34 -4.59 -4.53
CA HIS A 56 5.77 -3.80 -5.63
C HIS A 56 6.70 -3.70 -6.85
N MET A 57 8.02 -3.65 -6.66
CA MET A 57 8.97 -3.64 -7.79
C MET A 57 8.90 -4.93 -8.59
N LEU A 58 8.73 -6.07 -7.94
CA LEU A 58 8.72 -7.38 -8.58
C LEU A 58 7.33 -7.80 -9.12
N MET A 59 6.26 -7.12 -8.71
CA MET A 59 4.90 -7.34 -9.24
C MET A 59 4.49 -6.36 -10.35
N LYS A 60 5.35 -5.41 -10.72
CA LYS A 60 5.00 -4.27 -11.60
C LYS A 60 4.55 -4.64 -13.01
N ASP A 61 4.76 -5.87 -13.47
CA ASP A 61 4.42 -6.29 -14.84
C ASP A 61 2.94 -6.63 -15.07
N HIS A 62 2.05 -6.50 -14.07
CA HIS A 62 0.74 -7.18 -14.12
C HIS A 62 -0.53 -6.39 -13.83
N GLN A 63 -0.59 -5.05 -13.91
CA GLN A 63 -1.91 -4.41 -13.72
C GLN A 63 -2.13 -3.08 -14.45
N ASN A 64 -3.07 -3.10 -15.40
CA ASN A 64 -3.82 -1.92 -15.80
C ASN A 64 -4.73 -1.51 -14.63
N PHE A 65 -4.24 -0.61 -13.78
CA PHE A 65 -4.98 -0.11 -12.63
C PHE A 65 -5.80 1.11 -13.02
N SER A 66 -7.10 1.07 -12.73
CA SER A 66 -8.03 2.20 -12.80
C SER A 66 -9.00 2.09 -11.62
N LEU A 67 -9.03 3.12 -10.77
CA LEU A 67 -9.89 3.20 -9.59
C LEU A 67 -10.63 4.53 -9.61
N ASP A 68 -11.96 4.47 -9.70
CA ASP A 68 -12.83 5.63 -9.56
C ASP A 68 -13.32 5.72 -8.11
N VAL A 69 -13.07 6.87 -7.49
CA VAL A 69 -13.42 7.17 -6.10
C VAL A 69 -14.40 8.33 -6.09
N GLU A 70 -15.55 8.13 -5.44
CA GLU A 70 -16.55 9.16 -5.21
C GLU A 70 -16.68 9.42 -3.71
N LEU A 71 -16.36 10.64 -3.27
CA LEU A 71 -16.43 11.07 -1.88
C LEU A 71 -17.65 11.98 -1.67
N SER A 72 -18.61 11.50 -0.88
CA SER A 72 -19.74 12.30 -0.40
C SER A 72 -19.38 12.93 0.94
N ILE A 73 -19.36 14.27 0.99
CA ILE A 73 -19.00 15.03 2.19
C ILE A 73 -20.25 15.76 2.68
N ALA A 74 -20.61 15.52 3.94
CA ALA A 74 -21.71 16.25 4.58
C ALA A 74 -21.47 17.77 4.49
N GLY A 75 -22.44 18.50 3.93
CA GLY A 75 -22.34 19.95 3.69
C GLY A 75 -21.87 20.36 2.29
N ARG A 76 -21.39 19.43 1.45
CA ARG A 76 -21.21 19.69 0.01
C ARG A 76 -22.42 19.17 -0.77
N SER A 77 -22.95 20.00 -1.67
CA SER A 77 -24.09 19.65 -2.53
C SER A 77 -23.73 18.68 -3.66
N LYS A 78 -22.45 18.58 -4.03
CA LYS A 78 -21.95 17.68 -5.07
C LYS A 78 -20.82 16.80 -4.53
N PRO A 79 -20.81 15.50 -4.87
CA PRO A 79 -19.73 14.60 -4.49
C PRO A 79 -18.44 14.96 -5.23
N VAL A 80 -17.30 14.67 -4.62
CA VAL A 80 -15.99 14.86 -5.23
C VAL A 80 -15.58 13.56 -5.90
N LYS A 81 -15.24 13.62 -7.19
CA LYS A 81 -14.87 12.45 -7.98
C LYS A 81 -13.39 12.49 -8.33
N TYR A 82 -12.71 11.37 -8.13
CA TYR A 82 -11.30 11.17 -8.48
C TYR A 82 -11.15 9.87 -9.26
N THR A 83 -10.31 9.89 -10.28
CA THR A 83 -9.95 8.70 -11.05
C THR A 83 -8.44 8.50 -10.95
N PHE A 84 -8.04 7.42 -10.30
CA PHE A 84 -6.64 7.00 -10.18
C PHE A 84 -6.33 5.94 -11.22
N LYS A 85 -5.41 6.24 -12.12
CA LYS A 85 -4.94 5.41 -13.22
C LYS A 85 -3.42 5.30 -13.15
N ASN A 86 -2.85 4.32 -13.86
CA ASN A 86 -1.39 4.14 -13.92
C ASN A 86 -0.61 5.41 -14.32
N ASP A 87 -1.19 6.27 -15.17
CA ASP A 87 -0.58 7.51 -15.65
C ASP A 87 -0.57 8.64 -14.61
N ASN A 88 -1.49 8.63 -13.64
CA ASN A 88 -1.65 9.67 -12.63
C ASN A 88 -1.47 9.16 -11.17
N MET A 89 -1.04 7.90 -11.00
CA MET A 89 -0.87 7.23 -9.70
C MET A 89 0.14 7.91 -8.75
N ARG A 90 0.97 8.83 -9.25
CA ARG A 90 1.96 9.57 -8.47
C ARG A 90 1.43 10.87 -7.83
N LEU A 91 0.17 11.22 -8.06
CA LEU A 91 -0.41 12.43 -7.50
C LEU A 91 -0.66 12.24 -6.00
N ALA A 92 0.31 12.61 -5.17
CA ALA A 92 0.05 12.96 -3.78
C ALA A 92 -0.66 14.32 -3.79
N TRP A 93 -1.89 14.35 -3.32
CA TRP A 93 -2.66 15.57 -3.23
C TRP A 93 -2.02 16.49 -2.18
N SER A 94 -1.48 17.60 -2.64
CA SER A 94 -1.12 18.76 -1.81
C SER A 94 -2.18 19.81 -2.11
N ASP A 95 -3.12 20.01 -1.19
CA ASP A 95 -3.76 21.32 -1.11
C ASP A 95 -2.67 22.34 -0.77
N LYS A 96 -2.73 23.50 -1.43
CA LYS A 96 -1.97 24.68 -1.04
C LYS A 96 -2.64 25.35 0.16
#